data_AF-A0A935IC59-F1
#
_entry.id   AF-A0A935IC59-F1
#
_cell.length_a   1.000
_cell.length_b   1.000
_cell.length_c   1.000
_cell.angle_alpha   90.00
_cell.angle_beta   90.00
_cell.angle_gamma   90.00
#
_symmetry.space_group_name_H-M   'P 1'
#
loop_
_entity.id
_entity.type
_entity.pdbx_description
1 polymer ?
#
loop_
_entity_poly.entity_id
_entity_poly.type
_entity_poly.pdbx_seq_one_letter_code
_entity_poly.pdbx_strand_id
1 'polypeptide(L)'
;MKNIICSFILGVMTLSMINAQDPAKDVKKADRLLGLYLLDTKSNKEKLIEARKLIDAVAEDTSVSNLFKTHYTKGNIYNELASIDNIKLVLSAKAKLENPDAALTAFESLSKAKSLAVKSYEIKDVLNSLRETSQYLNNFASGAYNNQEFYSAFKQFAAVLKINTLLKEANEKPIFESQDDINKQKYIIAVCALTDKKYDEAKSYLVDLEKANYTDSSGAGPVIYESLYKIFSTSDTVQAESYLQKGRTLYPDDSNLLFAEINSFLKKGKLNELIDKLKLAVAKEPNNMSIKTTLGNVYDNMCQKEWEKGDMVKAQEYFNESLKYYQEALDKEPSNVVALYSIGALYYNYAAIVSKEANKLSNDYSSAGTKKYKEKQAEMEAYFDKALPFFEQADKFDNKDVNTLIALKEIYAKKGKFDKSNEIKARLESLKK
;
A
#
# COMPACT_ATOMS: atom_id res chain seq x y z
N MET A 1 1.69 27.60 68.58
CA MET A 1 0.29 27.28 68.93
C MET A 1 -0.54 27.40 67.66
N LYS A 2 -0.89 26.25 67.08
CA LYS A 2 -1.71 26.11 65.85
C LYS A 2 -3.17 26.02 66.28
N ASN A 3 -4.02 26.92 65.82
CA ASN A 3 -5.48 26.74 65.86
C ASN A 3 -5.96 26.51 64.43
N ILE A 4 -6.23 25.24 64.13
CA ILE A 4 -6.84 24.79 62.88
C ILE A 4 -8.36 24.79 63.10
N ILE A 5 -9.06 25.62 62.33
CA ILE A 5 -10.52 25.62 62.25
C ILE A 5 -10.92 24.51 61.26
N CYS A 6 -11.45 23.40 61.78
CA CYS A 6 -12.06 22.33 60.99
C CYS A 6 -13.43 22.79 60.49
N SER A 7 -13.55 23.10 59.20
CA SER A 7 -14.85 23.24 58.52
C SER A 7 -15.32 21.86 58.03
N PHE A 8 -16.45 21.42 58.58
CA PHE A 8 -17.17 20.20 58.21
C PHE A 8 -17.82 20.41 56.82
N ILE A 9 -17.33 19.71 55.79
CA ILE A 9 -18.05 19.58 54.52
C ILE A 9 -18.93 18.34 54.64
N LEU A 10 -20.24 18.59 54.77
CA LEU A 10 -21.28 17.57 54.77
C LEU A 10 -21.46 17.08 53.32
N GLY A 11 -20.82 15.96 52.98
CA GLY A 11 -21.03 15.29 51.70
C GLY A 11 -22.40 14.62 51.67
N VAL A 12 -23.33 15.17 50.87
CA VAL A 12 -24.58 14.49 50.53
C VAL A 12 -24.24 13.38 49.53
N MET A 13 -24.01 12.16 50.04
CA MET A 13 -24.06 10.96 49.21
C MET A 13 -25.53 10.67 48.91
N THR A 14 -25.98 10.97 47.69
CA THR A 14 -27.20 10.35 47.16
C THR A 14 -26.89 8.87 46.93
N LEU A 15 -27.26 8.03 47.89
CA LEU A 15 -27.43 6.59 47.69
C LEU A 15 -28.54 6.37 46.66
N SER A 16 -28.18 6.42 45.38
CA SER A 16 -28.94 5.71 44.35
C SER A 16 -28.88 4.24 44.73
N MET A 17 -30.03 3.66 45.06
CA MET A 17 -30.17 2.24 45.34
C MET A 17 -29.55 1.44 44.19
N ILE A 18 -28.33 0.93 44.42
CA ILE A 18 -27.75 -0.12 43.61
C ILE A 18 -28.59 -1.35 43.93
N ASN A 19 -29.66 -1.58 43.17
CA ASN A 19 -30.14 -2.95 43.00
C ASN A 19 -28.92 -3.69 42.47
N ALA A 20 -28.30 -4.53 43.31
CA ALA A 20 -27.22 -5.40 42.88
C ALA A 20 -27.76 -6.24 41.72
N GLN A 21 -27.43 -5.82 40.51
CA GLN A 21 -27.84 -6.44 39.28
C GLN A 21 -27.15 -7.81 39.27
N ASP A 22 -27.93 -8.88 39.42
CA ASP A 22 -27.42 -10.25 39.41
C ASP A 22 -27.14 -10.61 37.94
N PRO A 23 -25.85 -10.59 37.50
CA PRO A 23 -25.53 -10.68 36.08
C PRO A 23 -26.02 -12.00 35.47
N ALA A 24 -26.03 -13.08 36.27
CA ALA A 24 -26.51 -14.38 35.83
C ALA A 24 -28.03 -14.42 35.61
N LYS A 25 -28.82 -13.68 36.41
CA LYS A 25 -30.26 -13.53 36.17
C LYS A 25 -30.53 -12.73 34.91
N ASP A 26 -29.75 -11.70 34.64
CA ASP A 26 -29.93 -10.87 33.44
C ASP A 26 -29.57 -11.62 32.16
N VAL A 27 -28.52 -12.45 32.16
CA VAL A 27 -28.23 -13.37 31.05
C VAL A 27 -29.42 -14.30 30.79
N LYS A 28 -30.00 -14.92 31.83
CA LYS A 28 -31.18 -15.79 31.69
C LYS A 28 -32.40 -15.02 31.20
N LYS A 29 -32.58 -13.77 31.63
CA LYS A 29 -33.67 -12.91 31.19
C LYS A 29 -33.50 -12.54 29.70
N ALA A 30 -32.29 -12.18 29.28
CA ALA A 30 -31.98 -11.89 27.87
C ALA A 30 -32.27 -13.10 26.97
N ASP A 31 -31.87 -14.31 27.38
CA ASP A 31 -32.15 -15.56 26.67
C ASP A 31 -33.65 -15.84 26.55
N ARG A 32 -34.40 -15.65 27.64
CA ARG A 32 -35.87 -15.79 27.61
C ARG A 32 -36.51 -14.77 26.66
N LEU A 33 -36.05 -13.52 26.67
CA LEU A 33 -36.56 -12.47 25.79
C LEU A 33 -36.26 -12.76 24.32
N LEU A 34 -35.06 -13.29 24.01
CA LEU A 34 -34.73 -13.81 22.69
C LEU A 34 -35.71 -14.92 22.28
N GLY A 35 -35.95 -15.90 23.16
CA GLY A 35 -36.93 -16.97 22.90
C GLY A 35 -38.34 -16.43 22.60
N LEU A 36 -38.80 -15.42 23.34
CA LEU A 36 -40.10 -14.77 23.08
C LEU A 36 -40.12 -14.03 21.74
N TYR A 37 -39.02 -13.39 21.36
CA TYR A 37 -38.88 -12.77 20.04
C TYR A 37 -39.00 -13.81 18.92
N LEU A 38 -38.32 -14.96 19.05
CA LEU A 38 -38.34 -16.02 18.04
C LEU A 38 -39.73 -16.68 17.86
N LEU A 39 -40.61 -16.62 18.86
CA LEU A 39 -41.99 -17.11 18.74
C LEU A 39 -42.87 -16.23 17.83
N ASP A 40 -42.60 -14.92 17.76
CA ASP A 40 -43.27 -13.98 16.87
C ASP A 40 -42.37 -12.77 16.59
N THR A 41 -41.56 -12.89 15.55
CA THR A 41 -40.55 -11.89 15.18
C THR A 41 -41.15 -10.56 14.71
N LYS A 42 -42.44 -10.55 14.36
CA LYS A 42 -43.15 -9.33 13.92
C LYS A 42 -43.66 -8.54 15.12
N SER A 43 -44.32 -9.21 16.06
CA SER A 43 -44.96 -8.56 17.21
C SER A 43 -44.00 -8.31 18.37
N ASN A 44 -42.93 -9.11 18.51
CA ASN A 44 -42.05 -9.06 19.68
C ASN A 44 -40.71 -8.35 19.43
N LYS A 45 -40.60 -7.43 18.46
CA LYS A 45 -39.36 -6.70 18.14
C LYS A 45 -38.72 -6.02 19.35
N GLU A 46 -39.53 -5.43 20.22
CA GLU A 46 -39.04 -4.78 21.45
C GLU A 46 -38.34 -5.77 22.40
N LYS A 47 -38.70 -7.05 22.36
CA LYS A 47 -38.07 -8.09 23.18
C LYS A 47 -36.64 -8.36 22.75
N LEU A 48 -36.34 -8.33 21.45
CA LEU A 48 -34.97 -8.43 20.95
C LEU A 48 -34.12 -7.22 21.39
N ILE A 49 -34.70 -6.01 21.35
CA ILE A 49 -34.02 -4.78 21.80
C ILE A 49 -33.74 -4.85 23.31
N GLU A 50 -34.72 -5.28 24.12
CA GLU A 50 -34.55 -5.48 25.57
C GLU A 50 -33.49 -6.55 25.85
N ALA A 51 -33.50 -7.66 25.10
CA ALA A 51 -32.52 -8.73 25.23
C ALA A 51 -31.09 -8.22 24.96
N ARG A 52 -30.89 -7.47 23.87
CA ARG A 52 -29.61 -6.81 23.55
C ARG A 52 -29.14 -5.93 24.70
N LYS A 53 -30.00 -5.03 25.18
CA LYS A 53 -29.65 -4.09 26.25
C LYS A 53 -29.19 -4.83 27.52
N LEU A 54 -29.90 -5.89 27.90
CA LEU A 54 -29.55 -6.67 29.08
C LEU A 54 -28.23 -7.41 28.90
N ILE A 55 -28.04 -8.11 27.77
CA ILE A 55 -26.83 -8.91 27.58
C ILE A 55 -25.58 -8.04 27.46
N ASP A 56 -25.66 -6.90 26.78
CA ASP A 56 -24.52 -5.98 26.62
C ASP A 56 -24.11 -5.33 27.93
N ALA A 57 -25.06 -5.09 28.84
CA ALA A 57 -24.78 -4.51 30.15
C ALA A 57 -23.99 -5.46 31.07
N VAL A 58 -24.07 -6.78 30.85
CA VAL A 58 -23.54 -7.78 31.80
C VAL A 58 -22.53 -8.74 31.20
N ALA A 59 -22.38 -8.84 29.88
CA ALA A 59 -21.55 -9.87 29.23
C ALA A 59 -20.06 -9.82 29.60
N GLU A 60 -19.57 -8.67 30.05
CA GLU A 60 -18.17 -8.47 30.46
C GLU A 60 -17.95 -8.67 31.97
N ASP A 61 -19.02 -8.80 32.75
CA ASP A 61 -18.92 -9.01 34.20
C ASP A 61 -18.20 -10.33 34.51
N THR A 62 -17.26 -10.29 35.46
CA THR A 62 -16.38 -11.43 35.78
C THR A 62 -17.11 -12.68 36.25
N SER A 63 -18.33 -12.53 36.78
CA SER A 63 -19.17 -13.66 37.22
C SER A 63 -19.80 -14.43 36.05
N VAL A 64 -19.94 -13.81 34.87
CA VAL A 64 -20.65 -14.40 33.71
C VAL A 64 -19.85 -14.41 32.42
N SER A 65 -18.76 -13.64 32.30
CA SER A 65 -17.96 -13.49 31.08
C SER A 65 -17.18 -14.76 30.69
N ASN A 66 -17.07 -15.73 31.58
CA ASN A 66 -16.50 -17.05 31.28
C ASN A 66 -17.56 -18.16 31.12
N LEU A 67 -18.84 -17.80 31.05
CA LEU A 67 -19.93 -18.78 30.88
C LEU A 67 -20.32 -18.94 29.41
N PHE A 68 -20.47 -20.19 28.97
CA PHE A 68 -21.00 -20.53 27.65
C PHE A 68 -22.31 -19.79 27.36
N LYS A 69 -23.25 -19.81 28.31
CA LYS A 69 -24.60 -19.25 28.14
C LYS A 69 -24.58 -17.76 27.82
N THR A 70 -23.68 -16.99 28.44
CA THR A 70 -23.53 -15.54 28.20
C THR A 70 -23.20 -15.28 26.74
N HIS A 71 -22.15 -15.94 26.25
CA HIS A 71 -21.63 -15.76 24.89
C HIS A 71 -22.57 -16.34 23.83
N TYR A 72 -23.19 -17.49 24.10
CA TYR A 72 -24.16 -18.10 23.20
C TYR A 72 -25.42 -17.22 23.06
N THR A 73 -25.92 -16.68 24.17
CA THR A 73 -27.09 -15.77 24.17
C THR A 73 -26.77 -14.49 23.43
N LYS A 74 -25.62 -13.85 23.72
CA LYS A 74 -25.18 -12.64 23.03
C LYS A 74 -25.04 -12.90 21.53
N GLY A 75 -24.37 -13.98 21.16
CA GLY A 75 -24.19 -14.41 19.78
C GLY A 75 -25.49 -14.53 19.00
N ASN A 76 -26.49 -15.22 19.57
CA ASN A 76 -27.78 -15.40 18.90
C ASN A 76 -28.61 -14.12 18.83
N ILE A 77 -28.57 -13.24 19.86
CA ILE A 77 -29.21 -11.92 19.80
C ILE A 77 -28.65 -11.11 18.62
N TYR A 78 -27.32 -11.11 18.46
CA TYR A 78 -26.67 -10.39 17.37
C TYR A 78 -26.86 -11.06 16.00
N ASN A 79 -27.03 -12.38 15.93
CA ASN A 79 -27.46 -13.06 14.70
C ASN A 79 -28.83 -12.56 14.23
N GLU A 80 -29.80 -12.42 15.14
CA GLU A 80 -31.12 -11.91 14.77
C GLU A 80 -31.07 -10.46 14.28
N LEU A 81 -30.25 -9.61 14.91
CA LEU A 81 -30.02 -8.24 14.46
C LEU A 81 -29.37 -8.21 13.06
N ALA A 82 -28.38 -9.08 12.83
CA ALA A 82 -27.75 -9.23 11.52
C ALA A 82 -28.74 -9.73 10.47
N SER A 83 -29.63 -10.66 10.82
CA SER A 83 -30.68 -11.19 9.95
C SER A 83 -31.64 -10.09 9.48
N ILE A 84 -32.07 -9.21 10.39
CA ILE A 84 -32.94 -8.07 10.08
C ILE A 84 -32.30 -7.14 9.04
N ASP A 85 -31.02 -6.79 9.23
CA ASP A 85 -30.30 -5.93 8.28
C ASP A 85 -29.94 -6.66 6.98
N ASN A 86 -29.70 -7.97 7.05
CA ASN A 86 -29.47 -8.81 5.87
C ASN A 86 -30.69 -8.81 4.94
N ILE A 87 -31.91 -8.87 5.48
CA ILE A 87 -33.15 -8.74 4.69
C ILE A 87 -33.16 -7.42 3.90
N LYS A 88 -32.68 -6.32 4.50
CA LYS A 88 -32.60 -5.01 3.81
C LYS A 88 -31.59 -5.04 2.66
N LEU A 89 -30.43 -5.68 2.85
CA LEU A 89 -29.41 -5.82 1.80
C LEU A 89 -29.90 -6.65 0.62
N VAL A 90 -30.69 -7.70 0.87
CA VAL A 90 -31.32 -8.50 -0.19
C VAL A 90 -32.29 -7.66 -1.01
N LEU A 91 -33.01 -6.72 -0.38
CA LEU A 91 -33.93 -5.81 -1.07
C LEU A 91 -33.21 -4.66 -1.78
N SER A 92 -32.10 -4.18 -1.24
CA SER A 92 -31.28 -3.11 -1.81
C SER A 92 -29.83 -3.23 -1.37
N ALA A 93 -28.93 -3.48 -2.32
CA ALA A 93 -27.50 -3.65 -2.06
C ALA A 93 -26.82 -2.42 -1.42
N LYS A 94 -27.46 -1.25 -1.46
CA LYS A 94 -26.99 -0.01 -0.83
C LYS A 94 -27.81 0.40 0.40
N ALA A 95 -28.61 -0.52 0.95
CA ALA A 95 -29.39 -0.24 2.15
C ALA A 95 -28.46 0.15 3.32
N LYS A 96 -28.85 1.20 4.05
CA LYS A 96 -28.18 1.57 5.29
C LYS A 96 -28.52 0.53 6.37
N LEU A 97 -27.50 -0.08 6.94
CA LEU A 97 -27.65 -1.04 8.04
C LEU A 97 -27.88 -0.29 9.35
N GLU A 98 -28.78 -0.80 10.19
CA GLU A 98 -28.98 -0.26 11.54
C GLU A 98 -27.94 -0.81 12.52
N ASN A 99 -27.43 -2.01 12.26
CA ASN A 99 -26.49 -2.76 13.09
C ASN A 99 -25.36 -3.31 12.20
N PRO A 100 -24.52 -2.45 11.59
CA PRO A 100 -23.50 -2.86 10.63
C PRO A 100 -22.47 -3.85 11.19
N ASP A 101 -22.23 -3.82 12.51
CA ASP A 101 -21.28 -4.72 13.18
C ASP A 101 -21.92 -6.02 13.71
N ALA A 102 -23.25 -6.18 13.59
CA ALA A 102 -23.96 -7.25 14.28
C ALA A 102 -23.47 -8.65 13.89
N ALA A 103 -23.19 -8.88 12.61
CA ALA A 103 -22.68 -10.16 12.13
C ALA A 103 -21.29 -10.49 12.72
N LEU A 104 -20.42 -9.48 12.87
CA LEU A 104 -19.10 -9.65 13.51
C LEU A 104 -19.24 -9.90 15.01
N THR A 105 -20.08 -9.13 15.70
CA THR A 105 -20.31 -9.34 17.14
C THR A 105 -20.93 -10.72 17.42
N ALA A 106 -21.82 -11.20 16.55
CA ALA A 106 -22.36 -12.54 16.63
C ALA A 106 -21.25 -13.59 16.47
N PHE A 107 -20.41 -13.46 15.45
CA PHE A 107 -19.27 -14.35 15.21
C PHE A 107 -18.29 -14.40 16.39
N GLU A 108 -17.90 -13.24 16.94
CA GLU A 108 -16.97 -13.15 18.06
C GLU A 108 -17.54 -13.82 19.31
N SER A 109 -18.81 -13.52 19.63
CA SER A 109 -19.50 -14.08 20.79
C SER A 109 -19.70 -15.59 20.63
N LEU A 110 -20.15 -16.06 19.47
CA LEU A 110 -20.34 -17.49 19.20
C LEU A 110 -19.01 -18.25 19.17
N SER A 111 -17.93 -17.65 18.67
CA SER A 111 -16.59 -18.24 18.72
C SER A 111 -16.10 -18.40 20.17
N LYS A 112 -16.37 -17.40 21.02
CA LYS A 112 -16.09 -17.51 22.45
C LYS A 112 -16.96 -18.59 23.11
N ALA A 113 -18.25 -18.67 22.78
CA ALA A 113 -19.13 -19.75 23.23
C ALA A 113 -18.60 -21.12 22.82
N LYS A 114 -18.14 -21.29 21.57
CA LYS A 114 -17.53 -22.53 21.07
C LYS A 114 -16.34 -22.97 21.91
N SER A 115 -15.50 -22.02 22.34
CA SER A 115 -14.33 -22.30 23.19
C SER A 115 -14.68 -22.73 24.62
N LEU A 116 -15.88 -22.38 25.08
CA LEU A 116 -16.38 -22.69 26.43
C LEU A 116 -17.35 -23.89 26.45
N ALA A 117 -17.77 -24.38 25.27
CA ALA A 117 -18.72 -25.48 25.14
C ALA A 117 -18.08 -26.79 25.60
N VAL A 118 -18.75 -27.48 26.53
CA VAL A 118 -18.28 -28.77 27.07
C VAL A 118 -19.17 -29.91 26.57
N LYS A 119 -20.47 -29.65 26.40
CA LYS A 119 -21.42 -30.68 26.00
C LYS A 119 -21.53 -30.76 24.48
N SER A 120 -21.77 -31.96 23.97
CA SER A 120 -21.90 -32.19 22.52
C SER A 120 -23.02 -31.36 21.88
N TYR A 121 -24.15 -31.18 22.58
CA TYR A 121 -25.23 -30.34 22.07
C TYR A 121 -24.85 -28.85 22.06
N GLU A 122 -24.10 -28.35 23.06
CA GLU A 122 -23.63 -26.96 23.10
C GLU A 122 -22.72 -26.67 21.91
N ILE A 123 -21.85 -27.63 21.56
CA ILE A 123 -20.99 -27.55 20.38
C ILE A 123 -21.84 -27.51 19.11
N LYS A 124 -22.81 -28.44 18.96
CA LYS A 124 -23.68 -28.50 17.78
C LYS A 124 -24.49 -27.22 17.59
N ASP A 125 -25.08 -26.72 18.67
CA ASP A 125 -25.90 -25.50 18.68
C ASP A 125 -25.07 -24.28 18.24
N VAL A 126 -23.87 -24.10 18.80
CA VAL A 126 -22.97 -23.01 18.39
C VAL A 126 -22.56 -23.12 16.93
N LEU A 127 -22.23 -24.32 16.45
CA LEU A 127 -21.82 -24.53 15.06
C LEU A 127 -22.95 -24.24 14.06
N ASN A 128 -24.20 -24.56 14.43
CA ASN A 128 -25.38 -24.18 13.66
C ASN A 128 -25.54 -22.65 13.60
N SER A 129 -25.46 -21.96 14.74
CA SER A 129 -25.52 -20.50 14.79
C SER A 129 -24.39 -19.85 13.98
N LEU A 130 -23.15 -20.36 14.08
CA LEU A 130 -22.01 -19.86 13.30
C LEU A 130 -22.22 -20.07 11.79
N ARG A 131 -22.77 -21.21 11.38
CA ARG A 131 -23.10 -21.46 9.96
C ARG A 131 -24.10 -20.43 9.44
N GLU A 132 -25.12 -20.11 10.22
CA GLU A 132 -26.08 -19.05 9.89
C GLU A 132 -25.38 -17.68 9.81
N THR A 133 -24.56 -17.34 10.83
CA THR A 133 -23.78 -16.09 10.86
C THR A 133 -22.91 -15.91 9.61
N SER A 134 -22.35 -17.00 9.07
CA SER A 134 -21.51 -16.94 7.86
C SER A 134 -22.24 -16.37 6.64
N GLN A 135 -23.56 -16.59 6.53
CA GLN A 135 -24.37 -16.05 5.45
C GLN A 135 -24.51 -14.53 5.58
N TYR A 136 -24.78 -14.05 6.80
CA TYR A 136 -24.88 -12.62 7.08
C TYR A 136 -23.55 -11.91 6.88
N LEU A 137 -22.46 -12.48 7.37
CA LEU A 137 -21.11 -11.95 7.16
C LEU A 137 -20.76 -11.83 5.68
N ASN A 138 -21.08 -12.82 4.85
CA ASN A 138 -20.81 -12.77 3.41
C ASN A 138 -21.56 -11.62 2.72
N ASN A 139 -22.84 -11.43 3.05
CA ASN A 139 -23.67 -10.38 2.44
C ASN A 139 -23.25 -8.98 2.92
N PHE A 140 -22.96 -8.84 4.21
CA PHE A 140 -22.45 -7.61 4.78
C PHE A 140 -21.06 -7.26 4.21
N ALA A 141 -20.18 -8.25 4.06
CA ALA A 141 -18.88 -8.06 3.43
C ALA A 141 -19.01 -7.60 1.97
N SER A 142 -19.96 -8.18 1.23
CA SER A 142 -20.26 -7.79 -0.16
C SER A 142 -20.81 -6.38 -0.23
N GLY A 143 -21.71 -6.00 0.69
CA GLY A 143 -22.22 -4.63 0.82
C GLY A 143 -21.10 -3.63 1.13
N ALA A 144 -20.26 -3.95 2.11
CA ALA A 144 -19.09 -3.13 2.47
C ALA A 144 -18.13 -2.98 1.29
N TYR A 145 -17.81 -4.06 0.58
CA TYR A 145 -16.97 -4.04 -0.61
C TYR A 145 -17.54 -3.11 -1.70
N ASN A 146 -18.84 -3.23 -1.99
CA ASN A 146 -19.52 -2.39 -2.97
C ASN A 146 -19.56 -0.90 -2.57
N ASN A 147 -19.54 -0.63 -1.27
CA ASN A 147 -19.44 0.71 -0.71
C ASN A 147 -17.99 1.20 -0.51
N GLN A 148 -17.00 0.43 -0.99
CA GLN A 148 -15.56 0.72 -0.87
C GLN A 148 -15.04 0.75 0.58
N GLU A 149 -15.76 0.11 1.51
CA GLU A 149 -15.36 -0.09 2.91
C GLU A 149 -14.51 -1.38 3.04
N PHE A 150 -13.36 -1.41 2.36
CA PHE A 150 -12.59 -2.64 2.15
C PHE A 150 -12.10 -3.29 3.46
N TYR A 151 -11.70 -2.52 4.47
CA TYR A 151 -11.31 -3.09 5.76
C TYR A 151 -12.48 -3.73 6.51
N SER A 152 -13.69 -3.19 6.36
CA SER A 152 -14.89 -3.81 6.90
C SER A 152 -15.17 -5.14 6.19
N ALA A 153 -15.13 -5.14 4.85
CA ALA A 153 -15.26 -6.35 4.04
C ALA A 153 -14.22 -7.41 4.41
N PHE A 154 -12.96 -7.01 4.58
CA PHE A 154 -11.86 -7.88 5.04
C PHE A 154 -12.21 -8.61 6.34
N LYS A 155 -12.61 -7.88 7.39
CA LYS A 155 -12.92 -8.49 8.70
C LYS A 155 -14.02 -9.54 8.59
N GLN A 156 -15.05 -9.24 7.81
CA GLN A 156 -16.22 -10.10 7.65
C GLN A 156 -15.92 -11.34 6.81
N PHE A 157 -15.25 -11.18 5.68
CA PHE A 157 -14.79 -12.31 4.86
C PHE A 157 -13.80 -13.20 5.61
N ALA A 158 -12.91 -12.63 6.43
CA ALA A 158 -12.01 -13.40 7.28
C ALA A 158 -12.75 -14.18 8.36
N ALA A 159 -13.82 -13.63 8.93
CA ALA A 159 -14.68 -14.34 9.89
C ALA A 159 -15.37 -15.56 9.25
N VAL A 160 -15.86 -15.44 8.01
CA VAL A 160 -16.44 -16.57 7.25
C VAL A 160 -15.42 -17.69 7.07
N LEU A 161 -14.17 -17.36 6.75
CA LEU A 161 -13.11 -18.36 6.62
C LEU A 161 -12.79 -19.05 7.96
N LYS A 162 -12.80 -18.31 9.07
CA LYS A 162 -12.64 -18.89 10.42
C LYS A 162 -13.81 -19.83 10.77
N ILE A 163 -15.05 -19.47 10.45
CA ILE A 163 -16.22 -20.33 10.63
C ILE A 163 -16.07 -21.63 9.84
N ASN A 164 -15.61 -21.56 8.59
CA ASN A 164 -15.33 -22.74 7.77
C ASN A 164 -14.31 -23.68 8.45
N THR A 165 -13.24 -23.14 9.03
CA THR A 165 -12.25 -23.93 9.78
C THR A 165 -12.88 -24.60 11.01
N LEU A 166 -13.65 -23.86 11.82
CA LEU A 166 -14.33 -24.39 13.01
C LEU A 166 -15.29 -25.54 12.66
N LEU A 167 -16.01 -25.42 11.54
CA LEU A 167 -16.90 -26.49 11.05
C LEU A 167 -16.09 -27.73 10.62
N LYS A 168 -15.00 -27.55 9.87
CA LYS A 168 -14.12 -28.65 9.46
C LYS A 168 -13.52 -29.40 10.64
N GLU A 169 -13.00 -28.67 11.63
CA GLU A 169 -12.41 -29.25 12.85
C GLU A 169 -13.42 -30.05 13.66
N ALA A 170 -14.71 -29.68 13.59
CA ALA A 170 -15.80 -30.40 14.21
C ALA A 170 -16.37 -31.55 13.36
N ASN A 171 -15.77 -31.86 12.20
CA ASN A 171 -16.29 -32.82 11.21
C ASN A 171 -17.71 -32.48 10.69
N GLU A 172 -18.07 -31.20 10.70
CA GLU A 172 -19.31 -30.69 10.10
C GLU A 172 -19.09 -30.30 8.63
N LYS A 173 -20.18 -30.20 7.85
CA LYS A 173 -20.10 -29.78 6.44
C LYS A 173 -19.39 -28.41 6.33
N PRO A 174 -18.30 -28.23 5.56
CA PRO A 174 -17.65 -26.93 5.43
C PRO A 174 -18.57 -25.88 4.77
N ILE A 175 -18.19 -24.61 4.86
CA ILE A 175 -18.82 -23.53 4.07
C ILE A 175 -18.37 -23.60 2.62
N PHE A 176 -17.07 -23.79 2.41
CA PHE A 176 -16.46 -23.89 1.09
C PHE A 176 -16.33 -25.36 0.67
N GLU A 177 -16.78 -25.69 -0.54
CA GLU A 177 -16.85 -27.08 -1.03
C GLU A 177 -15.47 -27.61 -1.44
N SER A 178 -14.58 -26.74 -1.90
CA SER A 178 -13.25 -27.11 -2.38
C SER A 178 -12.13 -26.29 -1.77
N GLN A 179 -10.89 -26.78 -1.92
CA GLN A 179 -9.69 -26.01 -1.56
C GLN A 179 -9.51 -24.78 -2.45
N ASP A 180 -9.98 -24.84 -3.70
CA ASP A 180 -9.94 -23.72 -4.63
C ASP A 180 -10.85 -22.57 -4.16
N ASP A 181 -12.07 -22.86 -3.68
CA ASP A 181 -12.97 -21.85 -3.11
C ASP A 181 -12.38 -21.19 -1.87
N ILE A 182 -11.67 -21.96 -1.04
CA ILE A 182 -10.93 -21.43 0.11
C ILE A 182 -9.83 -20.46 -0.37
N ASN A 183 -9.07 -20.83 -1.41
CA ASN A 183 -8.01 -19.98 -1.93
C ASN A 183 -8.58 -18.70 -2.58
N LYS A 184 -9.67 -18.80 -3.35
CA LYS A 184 -10.43 -17.63 -3.84
C LYS A 184 -10.83 -16.70 -2.70
N GLN A 185 -11.39 -17.26 -1.63
CA GLN A 185 -11.77 -16.47 -0.45
C GLN A 185 -10.56 -15.79 0.21
N LYS A 186 -9.45 -16.52 0.40
CA LYS A 186 -8.19 -15.94 0.93
C LYS A 186 -7.68 -14.81 0.05
N TYR A 187 -7.78 -14.94 -1.27
CA TYR A 187 -7.37 -13.90 -2.21
C TYR A 187 -8.23 -12.65 -2.08
N ILE A 188 -9.57 -12.78 -2.01
CA ILE A 188 -10.49 -11.66 -1.76
C ILE A 188 -10.14 -10.94 -0.44
N ILE A 189 -9.93 -11.71 0.64
CA ILE A 189 -9.52 -11.18 1.95
C ILE A 189 -8.21 -10.39 1.82
N ALA A 190 -7.19 -10.97 1.19
CA ALA A 190 -5.90 -10.33 1.00
C ALA A 190 -6.02 -9.03 0.20
N VAL A 191 -6.77 -9.02 -0.91
CA VAL A 191 -6.99 -7.83 -1.73
C VAL A 191 -7.70 -6.72 -0.93
N CYS A 192 -8.74 -7.04 -0.16
CA CYS A 192 -9.42 -6.07 0.70
C CYS A 192 -8.45 -5.40 1.69
N ALA A 193 -7.59 -6.19 2.34
CA ALA A 193 -6.57 -5.68 3.25
C ALA A 193 -5.50 -4.84 2.53
N LEU A 194 -5.05 -5.27 1.34
CA LEU A 194 -4.05 -4.56 0.55
C LEU A 194 -4.55 -3.18 0.09
N THR A 195 -5.82 -3.07 -0.33
CA THR A 195 -6.43 -1.81 -0.75
C THR A 195 -6.37 -0.75 0.37
N ASP A 196 -6.64 -1.16 1.62
CA ASP A 196 -6.53 -0.29 2.81
C ASP A 196 -5.13 -0.31 3.46
N LYS A 197 -4.12 -0.81 2.73
CA LYS A 197 -2.70 -0.83 3.14
C LYS A 197 -2.44 -1.59 4.45
N LYS A 198 -3.30 -2.56 4.79
CA LYS A 198 -3.19 -3.45 5.95
C LYS A 198 -2.27 -4.64 5.63
N TYR A 199 -1.01 -4.34 5.33
CA TYR A 199 -0.02 -5.30 4.84
C TYR A 199 0.23 -6.47 5.81
N ASP A 200 0.31 -6.20 7.11
CA ASP A 200 0.53 -7.24 8.11
C ASP A 200 -0.64 -8.23 8.20
N GLU A 201 -1.87 -7.74 8.03
CA GLU A 201 -3.08 -8.55 8.06
C GLU A 201 -3.26 -9.37 6.76
N ALA A 202 -2.79 -8.86 5.62
CA ALA A 202 -2.81 -9.58 4.33
C ALA A 202 -1.74 -10.68 4.24
N LYS A 203 -0.63 -10.54 4.98
CA LYS A 203 0.61 -11.31 4.82
C LYS A 203 0.39 -12.83 4.88
N SER A 204 -0.29 -13.33 5.90
CA SER A 204 -0.48 -14.78 6.07
C SER A 204 -1.30 -15.38 4.93
N TYR A 205 -2.36 -14.69 4.49
CA TYR A 205 -3.18 -15.12 3.36
C TYR A 205 -2.37 -15.19 2.07
N LEU A 206 -1.55 -14.19 1.77
CA LEU A 206 -0.71 -14.17 0.58
C LEU A 206 0.37 -15.26 0.60
N VAL A 207 1.00 -15.51 1.76
CA VAL A 207 1.97 -16.60 1.91
C VAL A 207 1.31 -17.97 1.70
N ASP A 208 0.11 -18.17 2.23
CA ASP A 208 -0.65 -19.40 2.00
C ASP A 208 -1.01 -19.58 0.53
N LEU A 209 -1.39 -18.50 -0.16
CA LEU A 209 -1.72 -18.51 -1.58
C LEU A 209 -0.51 -18.79 -2.47
N GLU A 210 0.67 -18.25 -2.14
CA GLU A 210 1.92 -18.56 -2.82
C GLU A 210 2.28 -20.04 -2.68
N LYS A 211 2.20 -20.60 -1.46
CA LYS A 211 2.43 -22.04 -1.22
C LYS A 211 1.44 -22.92 -1.98
N ALA A 212 0.21 -22.46 -2.16
CA ALA A 212 -0.82 -23.15 -2.92
C ALA A 212 -0.66 -22.99 -4.45
N ASN A 213 0.31 -22.19 -4.92
CA ASN A 213 0.45 -21.76 -6.31
C ASN A 213 -0.87 -21.20 -6.87
N TYR A 214 -1.62 -20.46 -6.05
CA TYR A 214 -2.93 -19.96 -6.46
C TYR A 214 -2.81 -18.93 -7.58
N THR A 215 -3.62 -19.13 -8.61
CA THR A 215 -3.82 -18.18 -9.70
C THR A 215 -5.25 -18.34 -10.21
N ASP A 216 -5.77 -17.29 -10.84
CA ASP A 216 -7.06 -17.34 -11.53
C ASP A 216 -7.03 -16.45 -12.78
N SER A 217 -8.15 -16.42 -13.50
CA SER A 217 -8.30 -15.60 -14.71
C SER A 217 -8.24 -14.09 -14.47
N SER A 218 -8.29 -13.63 -13.21
CA SER A 218 -8.18 -12.20 -12.86
C SER A 218 -6.72 -11.73 -12.73
N GLY A 219 -5.75 -12.65 -12.83
CA GLY A 219 -4.33 -12.33 -12.64
C GLY A 219 -3.91 -12.34 -11.17
N ALA A 220 -4.53 -13.17 -10.34
CA ALA A 220 -4.19 -13.26 -8.92
C ALA A 220 -2.71 -13.59 -8.66
N GLY A 221 -2.12 -14.46 -9.48
CA GLY A 221 -0.73 -14.92 -9.35
C GLY A 221 0.29 -13.78 -9.27
N PRO A 222 0.43 -12.93 -10.31
CA PRO A 222 1.32 -11.77 -10.28
C PRO A 222 1.10 -10.85 -9.07
N VAL A 223 -0.17 -10.57 -8.74
CA VAL A 223 -0.55 -9.71 -7.59
C VAL A 223 -0.06 -10.30 -6.27
N ILE A 224 -0.10 -11.62 -6.10
CA ILE A 224 0.40 -12.30 -4.90
C ILE A 224 1.90 -12.07 -4.75
N TYR A 225 2.69 -12.32 -5.81
CA TYR A 225 4.14 -12.15 -5.75
C TYR A 225 4.57 -10.68 -5.58
N GLU A 226 3.90 -9.76 -6.27
CA GLU A 226 4.16 -8.32 -6.13
C GLU A 226 3.87 -7.85 -4.70
N SER A 227 2.73 -8.28 -4.14
CA SER A 227 2.31 -7.93 -2.78
C SER A 227 3.28 -8.49 -1.75
N LEU A 228 3.72 -9.75 -1.91
CA LEU A 228 4.73 -10.36 -1.03
C LEU A 228 6.08 -9.65 -1.12
N TYR A 229 6.54 -9.30 -2.33
CA TYR A 229 7.74 -8.48 -2.49
C TYR A 229 7.63 -7.17 -1.70
N LYS A 230 6.53 -6.44 -1.86
CA LYS A 230 6.28 -5.18 -1.18
C LYS A 230 6.26 -5.34 0.34
N ILE A 231 5.53 -6.33 0.86
CA ILE A 231 5.39 -6.59 2.31
C ILE A 231 6.74 -6.89 2.95
N PHE A 232 7.57 -7.72 2.31
CA PHE A 232 8.85 -8.12 2.87
C PHE A 232 9.98 -7.10 2.60
N SER A 233 9.82 -6.18 1.65
CA SER A 233 10.87 -5.24 1.23
C SER A 233 11.43 -4.34 2.36
N THR A 234 10.66 -4.13 3.43
CA THR A 234 11.06 -3.33 4.60
C THR A 234 11.58 -4.17 5.77
N SER A 235 11.18 -5.44 5.87
CA SER A 235 11.49 -6.30 7.01
C SER A 235 12.54 -7.37 6.71
N ASP A 236 12.56 -7.91 5.49
CA ASP A 236 13.42 -9.02 5.07
C ASP A 236 13.65 -8.93 3.56
N THR A 237 14.73 -8.25 3.20
CA THR A 237 15.08 -7.99 1.80
C THR A 237 15.46 -9.26 1.04
N VAL A 238 15.96 -10.30 1.71
CA VAL A 238 16.33 -11.57 1.05
C VAL A 238 15.05 -12.30 0.63
N GLN A 239 14.09 -12.40 1.54
CA GLN A 239 12.80 -13.03 1.26
C GLN A 239 12.01 -12.25 0.19
N ALA A 240 12.04 -10.91 0.27
CA ALA A 240 11.40 -10.05 -0.73
C ALA A 240 11.94 -10.36 -2.14
N GLU A 241 13.26 -10.37 -2.31
CA GLU A 241 13.89 -10.64 -3.61
C GLU A 241 13.59 -12.05 -4.12
N SER A 242 13.49 -13.04 -3.23
CA SER A 242 13.06 -14.38 -3.61
C SER A 242 11.65 -14.38 -4.22
N TYR A 243 10.70 -13.65 -3.61
CA TYR A 243 9.34 -13.53 -4.16
C TYR A 243 9.31 -12.79 -5.49
N LEU A 244 10.06 -11.70 -5.62
CA LEU A 244 10.16 -10.96 -6.87
C LEU A 244 10.72 -11.84 -8.00
N GLN A 245 11.82 -12.56 -7.74
CA GLN A 245 12.44 -13.45 -8.74
C GLN A 245 11.50 -14.59 -9.15
N LYS A 246 10.81 -15.22 -8.18
CA LYS A 246 9.79 -16.24 -8.46
C LYS A 246 8.66 -15.68 -9.31
N GLY A 247 8.13 -14.51 -8.93
CA GLY A 247 7.08 -13.81 -9.68
C GLY A 247 7.50 -13.52 -11.12
N ARG A 248 8.70 -12.98 -11.35
CA ARG A 248 9.24 -12.73 -12.71
C ARG A 248 9.45 -14.00 -13.52
N THR A 249 9.82 -15.11 -12.88
CA THR A 249 9.98 -16.40 -13.54
C THR A 249 8.63 -16.96 -14.00
N LEU A 250 7.62 -16.90 -13.14
CA LEU A 250 6.29 -17.46 -13.42
C LEU A 250 5.44 -16.54 -14.32
N TYR A 251 5.64 -15.23 -14.22
CA TYR A 251 4.86 -14.21 -14.92
C TYR A 251 5.79 -13.23 -15.63
N PRO A 252 6.58 -13.69 -16.62
CA PRO A 252 7.57 -12.84 -17.30
C PRO A 252 6.95 -11.66 -18.04
N ASP A 253 5.67 -11.77 -18.41
CA ASP A 253 4.95 -10.75 -19.14
C ASP A 253 4.24 -9.70 -18.28
N ASP A 254 4.17 -9.90 -16.96
CA ASP A 254 3.51 -8.96 -16.06
C ASP A 254 4.31 -7.67 -15.89
N SER A 255 3.69 -6.53 -16.21
CA SER A 255 4.34 -5.22 -16.17
C SER A 255 4.64 -4.76 -14.74
N ASN A 256 3.74 -5.02 -13.78
CA ASN A 256 3.93 -4.56 -12.40
C ASN A 256 5.15 -5.23 -11.75
N LEU A 257 5.30 -6.54 -11.94
CA LEU A 257 6.48 -7.26 -11.49
C LEU A 257 7.75 -6.77 -12.19
N LEU A 258 7.69 -6.49 -13.50
CA LEU A 258 8.83 -5.92 -14.24
C LEU A 258 9.26 -4.57 -13.63
N PHE A 259 8.32 -3.70 -13.30
CA PHE A 259 8.61 -2.42 -12.65
C PHE A 259 9.12 -2.58 -11.21
N ALA A 260 8.59 -3.54 -10.46
CA ALA A 260 9.12 -3.86 -9.13
C ALA A 260 10.60 -4.30 -9.21
N GLU A 261 10.97 -5.08 -10.23
CA GLU A 261 12.35 -5.50 -10.47
C GLU A 261 13.26 -4.35 -10.90
N ILE A 262 12.79 -3.50 -11.83
CA ILE A 262 13.47 -2.26 -12.24
C ILE A 262 13.77 -1.38 -11.02
N ASN A 263 12.78 -1.17 -10.16
CA ASN A 263 12.91 -0.35 -8.95
C ASN A 263 13.90 -0.98 -7.94
N SER A 264 13.90 -2.31 -7.78
CA SER A 264 14.90 -3.01 -6.97
C SER A 264 16.32 -2.77 -7.47
N PHE A 265 16.54 -2.87 -8.78
CA PHE A 265 17.86 -2.71 -9.40
C PHE A 265 18.36 -1.28 -9.34
N LEU A 266 17.48 -0.29 -9.53
CA LEU A 266 17.77 1.12 -9.32
C LEU A 266 18.27 1.37 -7.90
N LYS A 267 17.56 0.85 -6.89
CA LYS A 267 17.94 1.01 -5.47
C LYS A 267 19.29 0.37 -5.14
N LYS A 268 19.66 -0.70 -5.83
CA LYS A 268 20.93 -1.44 -5.66
C LYS A 268 22.08 -0.91 -6.52
N GLY A 269 21.83 0.05 -7.42
CA GLY A 269 22.84 0.54 -8.36
C GLY A 269 23.28 -0.48 -9.42
N LYS A 270 22.46 -1.51 -9.69
CA LYS A 270 22.72 -2.57 -10.68
C LYS A 270 22.38 -2.10 -12.10
N LEU A 271 23.11 -1.10 -12.58
CA LEU A 271 22.79 -0.36 -13.81
C LEU A 271 22.91 -1.21 -15.07
N ASN A 272 23.89 -2.12 -15.13
CA ASN A 272 24.11 -2.97 -16.29
C ASN A 272 22.91 -3.92 -16.52
N GLU A 273 22.45 -4.57 -15.45
CA GLU A 273 21.35 -5.53 -15.51
C GLU A 273 19.97 -4.86 -15.71
N LEU A 274 19.92 -3.53 -15.52
CA LEU A 274 18.74 -2.70 -15.64
C LEU A 274 18.44 -2.30 -17.09
N ILE A 275 19.46 -2.12 -17.93
CA ILE A 275 19.29 -1.67 -19.33
C ILE A 275 18.33 -2.59 -20.08
N ASP A 276 18.57 -3.90 -20.04
CA ASP A 276 17.74 -4.86 -20.79
C ASP A 276 16.30 -4.88 -20.28
N LYS A 277 16.10 -4.68 -18.98
CA LYS A 277 14.77 -4.62 -18.35
C LYS A 277 14.03 -3.35 -18.74
N LEU A 278 14.71 -2.21 -18.74
CA LEU A 278 14.14 -0.94 -19.19
C LEU A 278 13.83 -0.97 -20.70
N LYS A 279 14.68 -1.59 -21.53
CA LYS A 279 14.38 -1.80 -22.96
C LYS A 279 13.15 -2.67 -23.15
N LEU A 280 13.00 -3.75 -22.38
CA LEU A 280 11.79 -4.56 -22.37
C LEU A 280 10.56 -3.74 -21.95
N ALA A 281 10.69 -2.89 -20.93
CA ALA A 281 9.62 -2.02 -20.47
C ALA A 281 9.24 -0.96 -21.53
N VAL A 282 10.20 -0.39 -22.26
CA VAL A 282 9.95 0.51 -23.40
C VAL A 282 9.19 -0.21 -24.51
N ALA A 283 9.51 -1.47 -24.80
CA ALA A 283 8.81 -2.26 -25.80
C ALA A 283 7.35 -2.56 -25.39
N LYS A 284 7.09 -2.79 -24.09
CA LYS A 284 5.74 -3.03 -23.55
C LYS A 284 4.91 -1.74 -23.43
N GLU A 285 5.54 -0.64 -23.04
CA GLU A 285 4.89 0.66 -22.83
C GLU A 285 5.57 1.78 -23.64
N PRO A 286 5.47 1.75 -24.98
CA PRO A 286 6.21 2.67 -25.85
C PRO A 286 5.82 4.14 -25.69
N ASN A 287 4.65 4.40 -25.09
CA ASN A 287 4.13 5.74 -24.83
C ASN A 287 4.45 6.25 -23.40
N ASN A 288 5.11 5.45 -22.57
CA ASN A 288 5.50 5.87 -21.22
C ASN A 288 6.87 6.56 -21.26
N MET A 289 6.86 7.90 -21.33
CA MET A 289 8.07 8.71 -21.46
C MET A 289 8.98 8.59 -20.23
N SER A 290 8.39 8.32 -19.05
CA SER A 290 9.16 8.12 -17.82
C SER A 290 10.18 6.99 -17.98
N ILE A 291 9.82 5.88 -18.64
CA ILE A 291 10.73 4.74 -18.86
C ILE A 291 11.91 5.14 -19.74
N LYS A 292 11.63 5.90 -20.82
CA LYS A 292 12.67 6.40 -21.72
C LYS A 292 13.62 7.35 -21.00
N THR A 293 13.09 8.29 -20.21
CA THR A 293 13.92 9.18 -19.40
C THR A 293 14.70 8.42 -18.33
N THR A 294 14.15 7.36 -17.72
CA THR A 294 14.89 6.52 -16.78
C THR A 294 16.04 5.77 -17.50
N LEU A 295 15.80 5.23 -18.69
CA LEU A 295 16.84 4.56 -19.48
C LEU A 295 17.94 5.53 -19.92
N GLY A 296 17.58 6.74 -20.35
CA GLY A 296 18.53 7.81 -20.62
C GLY A 296 19.40 8.13 -19.40
N ASN A 297 18.80 8.23 -18.21
CA ASN A 297 19.52 8.50 -16.96
C ASN A 297 20.47 7.35 -16.59
N VAL A 298 20.08 6.09 -16.81
CA VAL A 298 20.95 4.93 -16.58
C VAL A 298 22.19 5.00 -17.48
N TYR A 299 22.01 5.32 -18.76
CA TYR A 299 23.13 5.49 -19.69
C TYR A 299 24.02 6.70 -19.33
N ASP A 300 23.46 7.82 -18.89
CA ASP A 300 24.23 8.98 -18.41
C ASP A 300 25.13 8.57 -17.22
N ASN A 301 24.56 7.88 -16.23
CA ASN A 301 25.32 7.37 -15.09
C ASN A 301 26.46 6.43 -15.50
N MET A 302 26.23 5.60 -16.53
CA MET A 302 27.27 4.72 -17.07
C MET A 302 28.34 5.49 -17.87
N CYS A 303 27.95 6.51 -18.62
CA CYS A 303 28.88 7.43 -19.28
C CYS A 303 29.86 8.03 -18.26
N GLN A 304 29.36 8.56 -17.15
CA GLN A 304 30.19 9.14 -16.10
C GLN A 304 31.16 8.12 -15.48
N LYS A 305 30.68 6.90 -15.19
CA LYS A 305 31.51 5.82 -14.63
C LYS A 305 32.64 5.38 -15.57
N GLU A 306 32.36 5.23 -16.86
CA GLU A 306 33.41 4.85 -17.82
C GLU A 306 34.41 5.98 -18.05
N TRP A 307 33.93 7.23 -18.03
CA TRP A 307 34.83 8.38 -18.05
C TRP A 307 35.79 8.40 -16.85
N GLU A 308 35.30 8.15 -15.63
CA GLU A 308 36.15 8.09 -14.42
C GLU A 308 37.22 6.99 -14.49
N LYS A 309 36.94 5.89 -15.21
CA LYS A 309 37.92 4.83 -15.49
C LYS A 309 38.90 5.18 -16.61
N GLY A 310 38.66 6.28 -17.34
CA GLY A 310 39.45 6.72 -18.48
C GLY A 310 39.04 6.08 -19.82
N ASP A 311 37.93 5.34 -19.88
CA ASP A 311 37.42 4.78 -21.13
C ASP A 311 36.52 5.79 -21.85
N MET A 312 37.18 6.69 -22.58
CA MET A 312 36.51 7.76 -23.34
C MET A 312 35.62 7.23 -24.48
N VAL A 313 35.98 6.08 -25.06
CA VAL A 313 35.22 5.48 -26.17
C VAL A 313 33.90 4.98 -25.63
N LYS A 314 33.94 4.19 -24.54
CA LYS A 314 32.74 3.66 -23.91
C LYS A 314 31.87 4.75 -23.28
N ALA A 315 32.48 5.77 -22.69
CA ALA A 315 31.76 6.94 -22.20
C ALA A 315 30.98 7.63 -23.33
N GLN A 316 31.61 7.85 -24.50
CA GLN A 316 30.94 8.45 -25.65
C GLN A 316 29.80 7.58 -26.21
N GLU A 317 29.96 6.26 -26.21
CA GLU A 317 28.86 5.35 -26.60
C GLU A 317 27.66 5.51 -25.68
N TYR A 318 27.86 5.52 -24.36
CA TYR A 318 26.77 5.70 -23.40
C TYR A 318 26.19 7.10 -23.41
N PHE A 319 26.99 8.13 -23.68
CA PHE A 319 26.50 9.47 -23.95
C PHE A 319 25.49 9.48 -25.10
N ASN A 320 25.83 8.82 -26.22
CA ASN A 320 24.97 8.77 -27.40
C ASN A 320 23.67 7.99 -27.13
N GLU A 321 23.75 6.86 -26.43
CA GLU A 321 22.55 6.10 -26.02
C GLU A 321 21.66 6.91 -25.07
N SER A 322 22.26 7.62 -24.11
CA SER A 322 21.53 8.50 -23.20
C SER A 322 20.75 9.58 -23.95
N LEU A 323 21.43 10.31 -24.84
CA LEU A 323 20.85 11.35 -25.67
C LEU A 323 19.71 10.80 -26.55
N LYS A 324 19.89 9.63 -27.15
CA LYS A 324 18.88 8.97 -27.98
C LYS A 324 17.57 8.78 -27.20
N TYR A 325 17.58 8.18 -26.01
CA TYR A 325 16.33 7.91 -25.28
C TYR A 325 15.66 9.18 -24.76
N TYR A 326 16.42 10.20 -24.36
CA TYR A 326 15.82 11.48 -24.02
C TYR A 326 15.19 12.16 -25.24
N GLN A 327 15.85 12.09 -26.40
CA GLN A 327 15.31 12.64 -27.65
C GLN A 327 14.03 11.90 -28.06
N GLU A 328 14.00 10.57 -27.96
CA GLU A 328 12.78 9.79 -28.20
C GLU A 328 11.63 10.14 -27.24
N ALA A 329 11.94 10.68 -26.05
CA ALA A 329 10.93 11.23 -25.14
C ALA A 329 10.41 12.59 -25.64
N LEU A 330 11.31 13.50 -26.03
CA LEU A 330 10.94 14.81 -26.57
C LEU A 330 10.22 14.75 -27.93
N ASP A 331 10.53 13.76 -28.76
CA ASP A 331 9.85 13.55 -30.04
C ASP A 331 8.36 13.25 -29.85
N LYS A 332 7.98 12.69 -28.68
CA LYS A 332 6.60 12.39 -28.31
C LYS A 332 6.00 13.47 -27.42
N GLU A 333 6.79 14.03 -26.51
CA GLU A 333 6.38 15.04 -25.56
C GLU A 333 7.43 16.17 -25.51
N PRO A 334 7.34 17.17 -26.42
CA PRO A 334 8.34 18.24 -26.50
C PRO A 334 8.42 19.12 -25.24
N SER A 335 7.38 19.12 -24.42
CA SER A 335 7.33 19.84 -23.13
C SER A 335 7.80 18.99 -21.94
N ASN A 336 8.34 17.79 -22.16
CA ASN A 336 8.78 16.91 -21.09
C ASN A 336 9.98 17.54 -20.36
N VAL A 337 9.72 18.16 -19.21
CA VAL A 337 10.72 18.91 -18.42
C VAL A 337 11.87 17.99 -17.98
N VAL A 338 11.57 16.73 -17.65
CA VAL A 338 12.59 15.75 -17.24
C VAL A 338 13.57 15.50 -18.38
N ALA A 339 13.09 15.23 -19.59
CA ALA A 339 13.95 15.01 -20.75
C ALA A 339 14.72 16.27 -21.16
N LEU A 340 14.08 17.45 -21.16
CA LEU A 340 14.74 18.73 -21.44
C LEU A 340 15.89 18.99 -20.46
N TYR A 341 15.60 18.91 -19.16
CA TYR A 341 16.61 19.06 -18.12
C TYR A 341 17.73 18.03 -18.28
N SER A 342 17.38 16.75 -18.46
CA SER A 342 18.35 15.66 -18.57
C SER A 342 19.27 15.81 -19.78
N ILE A 343 18.80 16.28 -20.95
CA ILE A 343 19.69 16.55 -22.10
C ILE A 343 20.62 17.73 -21.79
N GLY A 344 20.09 18.79 -21.18
CA GLY A 344 20.90 19.92 -20.73
C GLY A 344 22.01 19.48 -19.78
N ALA A 345 21.65 18.66 -18.77
CA ALA A 345 22.57 18.12 -17.79
C ALA A 345 23.59 17.18 -18.42
N LEU A 346 23.20 16.32 -19.36
CA LEU A 346 24.08 15.42 -20.08
C LEU A 346 25.19 16.20 -20.82
N TYR A 347 24.82 17.23 -21.59
CA TYR A 347 25.80 18.09 -22.27
C TYR A 347 26.66 18.91 -21.28
N TYR A 348 26.06 19.44 -20.21
CA TYR A 348 26.78 20.20 -19.18
C TYR A 348 27.81 19.33 -18.46
N ASN A 349 27.45 18.10 -18.08
CA ASN A 349 28.33 17.15 -17.42
C ASN A 349 29.49 16.76 -18.34
N TYR A 350 29.22 16.57 -19.63
CA TYR A 350 30.27 16.31 -20.61
C TYR A 350 31.21 17.51 -20.80
N ALA A 351 30.68 18.74 -20.79
CA ALA A 351 31.52 19.95 -20.76
C ALA A 351 32.43 19.99 -19.51
N ALA A 352 31.90 19.61 -18.34
CA ALA A 352 32.68 19.53 -17.10
C ALA A 352 33.78 18.46 -17.18
N ILE A 353 33.50 17.32 -17.80
CA ILE A 353 34.48 16.28 -18.14
C ILE A 353 35.61 16.86 -19.00
N VAL A 354 35.27 17.51 -20.12
CA VAL A 354 36.25 18.11 -21.04
C VAL A 354 37.05 19.21 -20.34
N SER A 355 36.42 19.98 -19.45
CA SER A 355 37.09 20.99 -18.63
C SER A 355 38.16 20.39 -17.72
N LYS A 356 37.89 19.24 -17.10
CA LYS A 356 38.89 18.51 -16.29
C LYS A 356 40.06 18.04 -17.15
N GLU A 357 39.82 17.55 -18.36
CA GLU A 357 40.87 17.19 -19.31
C GLU A 357 41.71 18.40 -19.75
N ALA A 358 41.06 19.54 -20.02
CA ALA A 358 41.76 20.79 -20.32
C ALA A 358 42.68 21.21 -19.16
N ASN A 359 42.21 21.13 -17.92
CA ASN A 359 42.99 21.51 -16.75
C ASN A 359 44.23 20.63 -16.54
N LYS A 360 44.23 19.35 -16.95
CA LYS A 360 45.44 18.51 -16.92
C LYS A 360 46.54 19.04 -17.85
N LEU A 361 46.18 19.82 -18.86
CA LEU A 361 47.09 20.40 -19.85
C LEU A 361 47.52 21.83 -19.49
N SER A 362 46.98 22.44 -18.42
CA SER A 362 47.17 23.88 -18.14
C SER A 362 48.61 24.29 -17.85
N ASN A 363 49.46 23.33 -17.48
CA ASN A 363 50.88 23.56 -17.17
C ASN A 363 51.82 23.10 -18.30
N ASP A 364 51.28 22.61 -19.42
CA ASP A 364 52.07 22.26 -20.60
C ASP A 364 52.16 23.46 -21.56
N TYR A 365 53.15 24.30 -21.31
CA TYR A 365 53.43 25.51 -22.11
C TYR A 365 54.12 25.22 -23.45
N SER A 366 54.28 23.94 -23.84
CA SER A 366 54.75 23.62 -25.20
C SER A 366 53.73 24.08 -26.24
N SER A 367 54.18 24.29 -27.48
CA SER A 367 53.28 24.61 -28.60
C SER A 367 52.19 23.53 -28.77
N ALA A 368 52.55 22.25 -28.58
CA ALA A 368 51.63 21.13 -28.65
C ALA A 368 50.62 21.11 -27.49
N GLY A 369 51.08 21.35 -26.25
CA GLY A 369 50.23 21.44 -25.05
C GLY A 369 49.24 22.59 -25.13
N THR A 370 49.73 23.78 -25.50
CA THR A 370 48.91 24.99 -25.71
C THR A 370 47.84 24.76 -26.78
N LYS A 371 48.18 24.10 -27.89
CA LYS A 371 47.23 23.75 -28.94
C LYS A 371 46.13 22.82 -28.40
N LYS A 372 46.51 21.72 -27.74
CA LYS A 372 45.53 20.76 -27.16
C LYS A 372 44.64 21.39 -26.09
N TYR A 373 45.20 22.28 -25.26
CA TYR A 373 44.44 23.02 -24.25
C TYR A 373 43.34 23.88 -24.90
N LYS A 374 43.69 24.65 -25.94
CA LYS A 374 42.72 25.48 -26.68
C LYS A 374 41.66 24.63 -27.39
N GLU A 375 42.04 23.50 -27.97
CA GLU A 375 41.11 22.55 -28.57
C GLU A 375 40.09 22.02 -27.54
N LYS A 376 40.55 21.65 -26.34
CA LYS A 376 39.68 21.20 -25.25
C LYS A 376 38.79 22.32 -24.70
N GLN A 377 39.28 23.56 -24.64
CA GLN A 377 38.43 24.71 -24.28
C GLN A 377 37.31 24.93 -25.30
N ALA A 378 37.65 24.90 -26.60
CA ALA A 378 36.65 25.04 -27.67
C ALA A 378 35.62 23.90 -27.66
N GLU A 379 36.08 22.67 -27.39
CA GLU A 379 35.19 21.50 -27.21
C GLU A 379 34.23 21.69 -26.02
N MET A 380 34.75 22.12 -24.86
CA MET A 380 33.95 22.43 -23.67
C MET A 380 32.88 23.50 -23.96
N GLU A 381 33.25 24.59 -24.63
CA GLU A 381 32.34 25.66 -25.02
C GLU A 381 31.23 25.16 -25.95
N ALA A 382 31.57 24.33 -26.94
CA ALA A 382 30.60 23.73 -27.85
C ALA A 382 29.56 22.85 -27.11
N TYR A 383 29.95 22.19 -26.02
CA TYR A 383 29.01 21.42 -25.20
C TYR A 383 28.10 22.31 -24.35
N PHE A 384 28.61 23.41 -23.78
CA PHE A 384 27.75 24.40 -23.11
C PHE A 384 26.74 25.02 -24.07
N ASP A 385 27.12 25.22 -25.34
CA ASP A 385 26.23 25.75 -26.37
C ASP A 385 25.11 24.78 -26.73
N LYS A 386 25.38 23.48 -26.67
CA LYS A 386 24.35 22.45 -26.80
C LYS A 386 23.47 22.37 -25.56
N ALA A 387 24.03 22.51 -24.35
CA ALA A 387 23.27 22.42 -23.10
C ALA A 387 22.26 23.57 -22.91
N LEU A 388 22.69 24.80 -23.22
CA LEU A 388 21.94 26.03 -22.96
C LEU A 388 20.48 26.01 -23.47
N PRO A 389 20.18 25.71 -24.75
CA PRO A 389 18.81 25.76 -25.25
C PRO A 389 17.87 24.75 -24.59
N PHE A 390 18.39 23.64 -24.05
CA PHE A 390 17.56 22.67 -23.34
C PHE A 390 17.24 23.15 -21.92
N PHE A 391 18.20 23.75 -21.22
CA PHE A 391 17.91 24.37 -19.93
C PHE A 391 17.01 25.60 -20.04
N GLU A 392 17.17 26.43 -21.09
CA GLU A 392 16.25 27.55 -21.34
C GLU A 392 14.82 27.05 -21.60
N GLN A 393 14.66 25.93 -22.31
CA GLN A 393 13.35 25.30 -22.51
C GLN A 393 12.81 24.65 -21.23
N ALA A 394 13.65 23.94 -20.46
CA ALA A 394 13.26 23.37 -19.18
C ALA A 394 12.75 24.47 -18.24
N ASP A 395 13.47 25.59 -18.13
CA ASP A 395 13.08 26.76 -17.32
C ASP A 395 11.78 27.42 -17.79
N LYS A 396 11.52 27.41 -19.11
CA LYS A 396 10.26 27.91 -19.67
C LYS A 396 9.06 27.08 -19.20
N PHE A 397 9.22 25.77 -19.05
CA PHE A 397 8.14 24.85 -18.65
C PHE A 397 8.07 24.63 -17.13
N ASP A 398 9.21 24.70 -16.43
CA ASP A 398 9.31 24.71 -14.97
C ASP A 398 10.32 25.77 -14.51
N ASN A 399 9.80 26.95 -14.18
CA ASN A 399 10.61 28.11 -13.84
C ASN A 399 11.10 28.14 -12.37
N LYS A 400 10.82 27.07 -11.61
CA LYS A 400 11.19 26.92 -10.19
C LYS A 400 12.20 25.80 -9.95
N ASP A 401 12.58 25.04 -10.97
CA ASP A 401 13.59 23.99 -10.80
C ASP A 401 14.95 24.60 -10.48
N VAL A 402 15.37 24.41 -9.23
CA VAL A 402 16.61 25.00 -8.69
C VAL A 402 17.84 24.53 -9.46
N ASN A 403 17.85 23.27 -9.92
CA ASN A 403 19.00 22.71 -10.63
C ASN A 403 19.15 23.33 -12.03
N THR A 404 18.06 23.50 -12.76
CA THR A 404 18.01 24.19 -14.05
C THR A 404 18.53 25.61 -13.92
N LEU A 405 18.06 26.35 -12.91
CA LEU A 405 18.51 27.72 -12.66
C LEU A 405 20.00 27.79 -12.30
N ILE A 406 20.51 26.84 -11.50
CA ILE A 406 21.95 26.77 -11.19
C ILE A 406 22.76 26.59 -12.48
N ALA A 407 22.37 25.64 -13.33
CA ALA A 407 23.05 25.37 -14.59
C ALA A 407 23.01 26.57 -15.54
N LEU A 408 21.83 27.21 -15.70
CA LEU A 408 21.68 28.43 -16.51
C LEU A 408 22.59 29.57 -16.03
N LYS A 409 22.60 29.84 -14.73
CA LYS A 409 23.47 30.87 -14.13
C LYS A 409 24.93 30.62 -14.47
N GLU A 410 25.38 29.38 -14.34
CA GLU A 410 26.79 29.00 -14.58
C GLU A 410 27.17 29.05 -16.06
N ILE A 411 26.32 28.53 -16.95
CA ILE A 411 26.55 28.60 -18.40
C ILE A 411 26.59 30.06 -18.85
N TYR A 412 25.65 30.89 -18.40
CA TYR A 412 25.65 32.32 -18.75
C TYR A 412 26.90 33.04 -18.26
N ALA A 413 27.35 32.78 -17.03
CA ALA A 413 28.59 33.36 -16.52
C ALA A 413 29.81 32.92 -17.34
N LYS A 414 29.92 31.63 -17.67
CA LYS A 414 31.01 31.09 -18.50
C LYS A 414 31.03 31.66 -19.91
N LYS A 415 29.85 31.99 -20.47
CA LYS A 415 29.71 32.66 -21.77
C LYS A 415 29.81 34.19 -21.72
N GLY A 416 30.15 34.78 -20.56
CA GLY A 416 30.25 36.24 -20.39
C GLY A 416 28.91 36.97 -20.44
N LYS A 417 27.77 36.27 -20.38
CA LYS A 417 26.42 36.84 -20.34
C LYS A 417 26.03 37.19 -18.90
N PHE A 418 26.80 38.08 -18.26
CA PHE A 418 26.66 38.38 -16.84
C PHE A 418 25.30 38.95 -16.44
N ASP A 419 24.66 39.76 -17.29
CA ASP A 419 23.32 40.29 -17.02
C ASP A 419 22.29 39.17 -16.83
N LYS A 420 22.27 38.20 -17.76
CA LYS A 420 21.41 37.01 -17.67
C LYS A 420 21.78 36.15 -16.46
N SER A 421 23.06 35.98 -16.18
CA SER A 421 23.51 35.22 -15.00
C SER A 421 23.01 35.86 -13.69
N ASN A 422 23.07 37.19 -13.58
CA ASN A 422 22.58 37.94 -12.43
C ASN A 422 21.05 37.88 -12.30
N GLU A 423 20.32 37.90 -13.40
CA GLU A 423 18.86 37.69 -13.41
C GLU A 423 18.49 36.32 -12.81
N ILE A 424 19.13 35.26 -13.29
CA ILE A 424 18.91 33.90 -12.78
C ILE A 424 19.32 33.78 -11.31
N LYS A 425 20.42 34.44 -10.90
CA LYS A 425 20.84 34.50 -9.50
C LYS A 425 19.77 35.13 -8.61
N ALA A 426 19.17 36.25 -9.03
CA ALA A 426 18.09 36.90 -8.28
C ALA A 426 16.85 35.99 -8.16
N ARG A 427 16.50 35.25 -9.23
CA ARG A 427 15.43 34.24 -9.20
C ARG A 427 15.73 33.13 -8.19
N LEU A 428 16.94 32.57 -8.19
CA LEU A 428 17.35 31.57 -7.20
C LEU A 428 17.25 32.08 -5.75
N GLU A 429 17.62 33.33 -5.50
CA GLU A 429 17.51 33.95 -4.17
C GLU A 429 16.05 34.13 -3.74
N SER A 430 15.16 34.42 -4.69
CA SER A 430 13.72 34.56 -4.41
C SER A 430 13.05 33.25 -4.01
N LEU A 431 13.53 32.11 -4.50
CA LEU A 431 12.98 30.77 -4.19
C LEU A 431 13.39 30.25 -2.80
N LYS A 432 14.39 30.88 -2.16
CA LYS A 432 14.87 30.50 -0.82
C LYS A 432 14.09 31.19 0.31
N LYS A 433 13.26 32.17 -0.02
CA LYS A 433 12.38 32.89 0.90
C LYS A 433 10.99 32.26 0.88
#